data_AF-A0A973USV2-F1
#
_entry.id   AF-A0A973USV2-F1
#
_cell.length_a   1.000
_cell.length_b   1.000
_cell.length_c   1.000
_cell.angle_alpha   90.00
_cell.angle_beta   90.00
_cell.angle_gamma   90.00
#
_symmetry.space_group_name_H-M   'P 1'
#
loop_
_entity.id
_entity.type
_entity.pdbx_description
1 polymer ?
#
loop_
_entity_poly.entity_id
_entity_poly.type
_entity_poly.pdbx_seq_one_letter_code
_entity_poly.pdbx_strand_id
1 'polypeptide(L)'
;VARFGRRDQAFLSWAGLRGAVPIVLATIPLSKAVPGSAELFDAVFVLVVIFTLAQTGTLAPVARWLKVTAPAEPTELRVETAPLERMRADLLQLEIPVGSQLNGVHLDELRLPVGAVVTLVLREGAGFVPHEQTRLRTGDSMLIVATDEVRDETLRRLREVGKAGRLARWIAGNSSVTEN
;
A
#
# COMPACT_ATOMS: atom_id res chain seq x y z
N VAL A 1 3.22 7.60 -17.90
CA VAL A 1 2.19 8.67 -17.77
C VAL A 1 0.87 8.09 -18.26
N ALA A 2 -0.08 7.84 -17.36
CA ALA A 2 -1.38 7.25 -17.72
C ALA A 2 -2.18 8.25 -18.57
N ARG A 3 -2.74 7.80 -19.70
CA ARG A 3 -3.63 8.62 -20.55
C ARG A 3 -5.05 8.50 -19.98
N PHE A 4 -5.49 9.51 -19.23
CA PHE A 4 -6.86 9.61 -18.74
C PHE A 4 -7.85 9.72 -19.91
N GLY A 5 -9.00 9.03 -19.81
CA GLY A 5 -10.04 9.11 -20.84
C GLY A 5 -10.66 10.52 -20.89
N ARG A 6 -11.26 10.90 -22.03
CA ARG A 6 -11.90 12.22 -22.20
C ARG A 6 -12.98 12.51 -21.13
N ARG A 7 -13.62 11.47 -20.59
CA ARG A 7 -14.61 11.56 -19.51
C ARG A 7 -13.97 11.85 -18.15
N ASP A 8 -12.83 11.21 -17.86
CA ASP A 8 -12.08 11.42 -16.63
C ASP A 8 -11.50 12.84 -16.60
N GLN A 9 -10.99 13.32 -17.74
CA GLN A 9 -10.50 14.69 -17.87
C GLN A 9 -11.62 15.74 -17.70
N ALA A 10 -12.83 15.47 -18.23
CA ALA A 10 -13.98 16.33 -18.03
C ALA A 10 -14.43 16.37 -16.56
N PHE A 11 -14.45 15.21 -15.89
CA PHE A 11 -14.79 15.12 -14.47
C PHE A 11 -13.77 15.84 -13.59
N LEU A 12 -12.47 15.66 -13.86
CA LEU A 12 -11.39 16.30 -13.13
C LEU A 12 -11.37 17.83 -13.33
N SER A 13 -11.62 18.28 -14.57
CA SER A 13 -11.75 19.71 -14.88
C SER A 13 -12.97 20.33 -14.21
N TRP A 14 -14.11 19.63 -14.20
CA TRP A 14 -15.34 20.08 -13.55
C TRP A 14 -15.21 20.15 -12.02
N ALA A 15 -14.54 19.18 -11.41
CA ALA A 15 -14.26 19.16 -9.98
C ALA A 15 -13.27 20.26 -9.56
N GLY A 16 -12.18 20.45 -10.32
CA GLY A 16 -11.13 21.43 -9.98
C GLY A 16 -11.54 22.89 -10.22
N LEU A 17 -12.33 23.17 -11.26
CA LEU A 17 -12.73 24.53 -11.66
C LEU A 17 -13.65 25.21 -10.65
N ARG A 18 -14.35 24.48 -9.79
CA ARG A 18 -15.38 25.03 -8.89
C ARG A 18 -14.87 25.51 -7.53
N GLY A 19 -13.72 25.01 -7.08
CA GLY A 19 -13.17 25.36 -5.77
C GLY A 19 -11.93 26.26 -5.85
N ALA A 20 -10.90 25.81 -6.57
CA ALA A 20 -9.60 26.49 -6.57
C ALA A 20 -9.61 27.78 -7.39
N VAL A 21 -10.31 27.80 -8.53
CA VAL A 21 -10.26 28.92 -9.47
C VAL A 21 -10.93 30.20 -8.92
N PRO A 22 -12.14 30.15 -8.32
CA PRO A 22 -12.76 31.34 -7.75
C PRO A 22 -11.92 31.97 -6.62
N ILE A 23 -11.31 31.15 -5.75
CA ILE A 23 -10.46 31.62 -4.65
C ILE A 23 -9.21 32.34 -5.20
N VAL A 24 -8.53 31.74 -6.18
CA VAL A 24 -7.34 32.35 -6.79
C VAL A 24 -7.69 33.67 -7.47
N LEU A 25 -8.82 33.74 -8.19
CA LEU A 25 -9.27 34.98 -8.82
C LEU A 25 -9.63 36.08 -7.81
N ALA A 26 -10.24 35.72 -6.67
CA ALA A 26 -10.53 36.67 -5.59
C ALA A 26 -9.27 37.16 -4.85
N THR A 27 -8.17 36.41 -4.93
CA THR A 27 -6.89 36.81 -4.33
C THR A 27 -6.21 37.94 -5.10
N ILE A 28 -6.48 38.08 -6.41
CA ILE A 28 -5.90 39.14 -7.26
C ILE A 28 -6.29 40.56 -6.76
N PRO A 29 -7.57 40.93 -6.59
CA PRO A 29 -7.93 42.24 -6.05
C PRO A 29 -7.47 42.44 -4.61
N LEU A 30 -7.44 41.37 -3.79
CA LEU A 30 -6.92 41.41 -2.42
C LEU A 30 -5.44 41.80 -2.39
N SER A 31 -4.61 41.18 -3.23
CA SER A 31 -3.18 41.50 -3.35
C SER A 31 -2.89 42.92 -3.85
N LYS A 32 -3.84 43.53 -4.57
CA LYS A 32 -3.73 44.91 -5.08
C LYS A 32 -4.31 45.96 -4.12
N ALA A 33 -4.73 45.55 -2.91
CA ALA A 33 -5.31 46.41 -1.88
C ALA A 33 -6.46 47.31 -2.41
N VAL A 34 -7.26 46.77 -3.32
CA VAL A 34 -8.39 47.52 -3.90
C VAL A 34 -9.43 47.77 -2.81
N PRO A 35 -10.01 48.98 -2.70
CA PRO A 35 -11.08 49.24 -1.72
C PRO A 35 -12.22 48.21 -1.87
N GLY A 36 -12.62 47.56 -0.77
CA GLY A 36 -13.65 46.50 -0.77
C GLY A 36 -13.17 45.10 -1.17
N SER A 37 -11.87 44.89 -1.41
CA SER A 37 -11.34 43.58 -1.84
C SER A 37 -11.43 42.50 -0.77
N ALA A 38 -11.35 42.87 0.51
CA ALA A 38 -11.47 41.93 1.63
C ALA A 38 -12.89 41.36 1.73
N GLU A 39 -13.92 42.21 1.63
CA GLU A 39 -15.33 41.79 1.63
C GLU A 39 -15.66 40.87 0.44
N LEU A 40 -15.11 41.19 -0.74
CA LEU A 40 -15.24 40.33 -1.92
C LEU A 40 -14.55 38.97 -1.72
N PHE A 41 -13.36 38.97 -1.13
CA PHE A 41 -12.63 37.73 -0.84
C PHE A 41 -13.37 36.86 0.17
N ASP A 42 -13.84 37.44 1.28
CA ASP A 42 -14.58 36.72 2.32
C ASP A 42 -15.90 36.16 1.77
N ALA A 43 -16.63 36.92 0.95
CA ALA A 43 -17.85 36.46 0.31
C ALA A 43 -17.58 35.27 -0.64
N VAL A 44 -16.54 35.36 -1.48
CA VAL A 44 -16.16 34.26 -2.40
C VAL A 44 -15.67 33.04 -1.61
N PHE A 45 -14.91 33.24 -0.54
CA PHE A 45 -14.41 32.16 0.31
C PHE A 45 -15.56 31.39 0.96
N VAL A 46 -16.48 32.09 1.63
CA VAL A 46 -17.67 31.48 2.27
C VAL A 46 -18.53 30.77 1.22
N LEU A 47 -18.74 31.38 0.05
CA LEU A 47 -19.47 30.78 -1.06
C LEU A 47 -18.84 29.45 -1.49
N VAL A 48 -17.52 29.41 -1.69
CA VAL A 48 -16.80 28.19 -2.09
C VAL A 48 -16.87 27.11 -1.01
N VAL A 49 -16.75 27.48 0.28
CA VAL A 49 -16.89 26.53 1.40
C VAL A 49 -18.30 25.91 1.40
N ILE A 50 -19.34 26.73 1.27
CA ILE A 50 -20.73 26.24 1.21
C ILE A 50 -20.94 25.35 -0.02
N PHE A 51 -20.47 25.75 -1.19
CA PHE A 51 -20.58 24.93 -2.40
C PHE A 51 -19.81 23.62 -2.30
N THR A 52 -18.65 23.63 -1.64
CA THR A 52 -17.84 22.44 -1.42
C THR A 52 -18.56 21.48 -0.48
N LEU A 53 -19.05 21.97 0.67
CA LEU A 53 -19.81 21.18 1.64
C LEU A 53 -21.12 20.62 1.05
N ALA A 54 -21.85 21.44 0.28
CA ALA A 54 -23.05 21.00 -0.42
C ALA A 54 -22.72 19.94 -1.49
N GLN A 55 -21.56 20.04 -2.16
CA GLN A 55 -21.11 19.07 -3.15
C GLN A 55 -20.53 17.78 -2.55
N THR A 56 -20.03 17.80 -1.30
CA THR A 56 -19.45 16.62 -0.62
C THR A 56 -20.42 15.43 -0.61
N GLY A 57 -21.72 15.66 -0.48
CA GLY A 57 -22.74 14.61 -0.56
C GLY A 57 -23.11 14.15 -1.98
N THR A 58 -22.78 14.93 -3.02
CA THR A 58 -23.21 14.69 -4.41
C THR A 58 -22.24 13.87 -5.26
N LEU A 59 -20.99 13.71 -4.82
CA LEU A 59 -19.98 12.90 -5.52
C LEU A 59 -20.41 11.43 -5.64
N ALA A 60 -20.95 10.84 -4.57
CA ALA A 60 -21.40 9.45 -4.56
C ALA A 60 -22.58 9.17 -5.52
N PRO A 61 -23.68 9.97 -5.53
CA PRO A 61 -24.78 9.75 -6.47
C PRO A 61 -24.42 10.08 -7.92
N VAL A 62 -23.58 11.09 -8.19
CA VAL A 62 -23.13 11.42 -9.56
C VAL A 62 -22.19 10.35 -10.13
N ALA A 63 -21.29 9.78 -9.30
CA ALA A 63 -20.45 8.66 -9.71
C ALA A 63 -21.27 7.40 -10.04
N ARG A 64 -22.32 7.12 -9.25
CA ARG A 64 -23.30 6.06 -9.56
C ARG A 64 -24.06 6.35 -10.87
N TRP A 65 -24.46 7.61 -11.10
CA TRP A 65 -25.23 8.00 -12.28
C TRP A 65 -24.40 7.95 -13.58
N LEU A 66 -23.12 8.33 -13.52
CA LEU A 66 -22.18 8.23 -14.64
C LEU A 66 -21.69 6.80 -14.91
N LYS A 67 -22.14 5.80 -14.12
CA LYS A 67 -21.67 4.40 -14.17
C LYS A 67 -20.14 4.29 -14.09
N VAL A 68 -19.52 5.19 -13.33
CA VAL A 68 -18.10 5.12 -12.94
C VAL A 68 -17.99 4.44 -11.56
N THR A 69 -19.01 3.67 -11.20
CA THR A 69 -18.87 2.61 -10.21
C THR A 69 -18.58 1.35 -11.00
N ALA A 70 -17.31 0.92 -11.00
CA ALA A 70 -16.98 -0.42 -11.42
C ALA A 70 -17.85 -1.39 -10.61
N PRO A 71 -18.44 -2.44 -11.23
CA PRO A 71 -19.03 -3.52 -10.46
C PRO A 71 -18.00 -4.03 -9.45
N ALA A 72 -18.46 -4.67 -8.37
CA ALA A 72 -17.61 -5.35 -7.41
C ALA A 72 -16.84 -6.50 -8.10
N GLU A 73 -15.84 -6.13 -8.89
CA GLU A 73 -14.75 -7.00 -9.29
C GLU A 73 -13.92 -7.27 -8.02
N PRO A 74 -13.36 -8.48 -7.88
CA PRO A 74 -12.54 -8.84 -6.73
C PRO A 74 -11.52 -7.73 -6.52
N THR A 75 -11.65 -7.02 -5.40
CA THR A 75 -10.88 -5.85 -5.06
C THR A 75 -9.42 -6.12 -5.39
N GLU A 76 -8.92 -5.54 -6.49
CA GLU A 76 -7.50 -5.40 -6.69
C GLU A 76 -7.02 -4.69 -5.44
N LEU A 77 -6.30 -5.43 -4.59
CA LEU A 77 -5.52 -4.90 -3.49
C LEU A 77 -4.44 -4.02 -4.10
N ARG A 78 -4.85 -2.85 -4.62
CA ARG A 78 -4.02 -1.67 -4.65
C ARG A 78 -3.76 -1.39 -3.18
N VAL A 79 -2.53 -1.65 -2.77
CA VAL A 79 -2.03 -1.50 -1.41
C VAL A 79 -2.25 -0.04 -0.96
N GLU A 80 -3.45 0.25 -0.49
CA GLU A 80 -3.73 1.26 0.52
C GLU A 80 -3.97 0.47 1.80
N THR A 81 -3.16 0.74 2.81
CA THR A 81 -2.89 -0.02 4.04
C THR A 81 -4.11 -0.27 4.96
N ALA A 82 -5.33 0.00 4.51
CA ALA A 82 -6.56 0.02 5.32
C ALA A 82 -7.27 -1.35 5.56
N PRO A 83 -7.10 -2.40 4.73
CA PRO A 83 -7.69 -3.71 5.03
C PRO A 83 -6.87 -4.57 6.00
N LEU A 84 -5.54 -4.44 5.97
CA LEU A 84 -4.60 -5.26 6.76
C LEU A 84 -4.61 -4.93 8.25
N GLU A 85 -4.73 -3.64 8.60
CA GLU A 85 -4.91 -3.20 9.99
C GLU A 85 -6.13 -3.83 10.66
N ARG A 86 -7.24 -4.03 9.91
CA ARG A 86 -8.44 -4.70 10.43
C ARG A 86 -8.24 -6.20 10.65
N MET A 87 -7.37 -6.83 9.87
CA MET A 87 -7.03 -8.25 9.99
C MET A 87 -5.89 -8.52 10.96
N ARG A 88 -5.25 -7.47 11.52
CA ARG A 88 -4.04 -7.56 12.35
C ARG A 88 -2.96 -8.41 11.68
N ALA A 89 -2.75 -8.18 10.39
CA ALA A 89 -1.77 -8.91 9.60
C ALA A 89 -0.87 -7.92 8.85
N ASP A 90 0.41 -8.27 8.80
CA ASP A 90 1.47 -7.50 8.16
C ASP A 90 1.91 -8.16 6.86
N LEU A 91 2.22 -7.31 5.88
CA LEU A 91 2.93 -7.71 4.68
C LEU A 91 4.42 -7.46 4.85
N LEU A 92 5.20 -8.53 4.76
CA LEU A 92 6.65 -8.51 4.82
C LEU A 92 7.21 -8.83 3.43
N GLN A 93 8.13 -7.99 2.95
CA GLN A 93 8.89 -8.26 1.74
C GLN A 93 10.34 -8.61 2.11
N LEU A 94 10.86 -9.69 1.53
CA LEU A 94 12.24 -10.11 1.72
C LEU A 94 12.90 -10.41 0.38
N GLU A 95 13.99 -9.72 0.09
CA GLU A 95 14.89 -10.04 -1.02
C GLU A 95 16.00 -10.96 -0.54
N ILE A 96 16.38 -11.96 -1.34
CA ILE A 96 17.48 -12.88 -1.04
C ILE A 96 18.78 -12.34 -1.64
N PRO A 97 19.67 -11.72 -0.86
CA PRO A 97 20.90 -11.14 -1.38
C PRO A 97 21.91 -12.20 -1.80
N VAL A 98 22.89 -11.77 -2.59
CA VAL A 98 24.07 -12.59 -2.93
C VAL A 98 24.81 -12.96 -1.64
N GLY A 99 25.11 -14.25 -1.47
CA GLY A 99 25.74 -14.78 -0.26
C GLY A 99 24.78 -15.19 0.87
N SER A 100 23.46 -15.02 0.69
CA SER A 100 22.48 -15.55 1.64
C SER A 100 22.45 -17.07 1.62
N GLN A 101 22.41 -17.68 2.80
CA GLN A 101 22.26 -19.13 2.95
C GLN A 101 20.81 -19.62 2.74
N LEU A 102 19.87 -18.72 2.44
CA LEU A 102 18.54 -19.07 1.93
C LEU A 102 18.60 -19.65 0.52
N ASN A 103 19.67 -19.41 -0.23
CA ASN A 103 19.82 -19.94 -1.57
C ASN A 103 19.82 -21.49 -1.56
N GLY A 104 18.90 -22.09 -2.31
CA GLY A 104 18.72 -23.54 -2.41
C GLY A 104 17.90 -24.17 -1.28
N VAL A 105 17.45 -23.40 -0.29
CA VAL A 105 16.53 -23.85 0.77
C VAL A 105 15.12 -24.00 0.20
N HIS A 106 14.40 -25.04 0.63
CA HIS A 106 13.00 -25.23 0.24
C HIS A 106 12.09 -24.41 1.14
N LEU A 107 10.91 -24.03 0.63
CA LEU A 107 9.97 -23.20 1.38
C LEU A 107 9.49 -23.89 2.66
N ASP A 108 9.26 -25.20 2.60
CA ASP A 108 8.87 -25.99 3.77
C ASP A 108 9.98 -25.98 4.84
N GLU A 109 11.26 -26.05 4.44
CA GLU A 109 12.42 -26.03 5.33
C GLU A 109 12.55 -24.71 6.13
N LEU A 110 11.93 -23.62 5.68
CA LEU A 110 11.87 -22.38 6.46
C LEU A 110 11.19 -22.58 7.80
N ARG A 111 10.18 -23.47 7.86
CA ARG A 111 9.35 -23.73 9.06
C ARG A 111 8.88 -22.43 9.69
N LEU A 112 8.14 -21.63 8.91
CA LEU A 112 7.53 -20.41 9.41
C LEU A 112 6.51 -20.73 10.53
N PRO A 113 6.34 -19.83 11.51
CA PRO A 113 5.34 -20.03 12.56
C PRO A 113 3.93 -20.08 11.97
N VAL A 114 3.04 -20.78 12.66
CA VAL A 114 1.61 -20.82 12.29
C VAL A 114 1.06 -19.39 12.35
N GLY A 115 0.48 -18.92 11.24
CA GLY A 115 0.08 -17.52 11.08
C GLY A 115 0.98 -16.70 10.15
N ALA A 116 2.08 -17.29 9.65
CA ALA A 116 2.90 -16.72 8.59
C ALA A 116 2.94 -17.61 7.34
N VAL A 117 2.78 -17.01 6.16
CA VAL A 117 2.78 -17.73 4.88
C VAL A 117 3.43 -16.91 3.77
N VAL A 118 4.26 -17.56 2.95
CA VAL A 118 4.80 -16.96 1.74
C VAL A 118 3.74 -17.06 0.65
N THR A 119 3.26 -15.91 0.19
CA THR A 119 2.13 -15.80 -0.76
C THR A 119 2.58 -15.69 -2.21
N LEU A 120 3.74 -15.06 -2.45
CA LEU A 120 4.28 -14.83 -3.79
C LEU A 120 5.81 -14.84 -3.76
N VAL A 121 6.41 -15.39 -4.80
CA VAL A 121 7.84 -15.21 -5.10
C VAL A 121 7.97 -14.52 -6.44
N LEU A 122 8.77 -13.46 -6.48
CA LEU A 122 9.17 -12.75 -7.69
C LEU A 122 10.58 -13.20 -8.07
N ARG A 123 10.74 -13.74 -9.27
CA ARG A 123 12.01 -14.18 -9.83
C ARG A 123 12.16 -13.63 -11.24
N GLU A 124 13.26 -12.93 -11.51
CA GLU A 124 13.55 -12.36 -12.84
C GLU A 124 12.39 -11.49 -13.38
N GLY A 125 11.67 -10.81 -12.48
CA GLY A 125 10.53 -9.96 -12.82
C GLY A 125 9.20 -10.71 -13.03
N ALA A 126 9.18 -12.03 -12.92
CA ALA A 126 7.96 -12.84 -13.00
C ALA A 126 7.52 -13.31 -11.60
N GLY A 127 6.26 -13.03 -11.25
CA GLY A 127 5.66 -13.46 -9.99
C GLY A 127 5.00 -14.83 -10.14
N PHE A 128 5.20 -15.72 -9.17
CA PHE A 128 4.54 -17.01 -9.12
C PHE A 128 4.15 -17.39 -7.69
N VAL A 129 3.07 -18.15 -7.55
CA VAL A 129 2.65 -18.71 -6.25
C VAL A 129 3.56 -19.90 -5.94
N PRO A 130 4.34 -19.86 -4.86
CA PRO A 130 5.24 -20.97 -4.54
C PRO A 130 4.46 -22.14 -3.94
N HIS A 131 4.91 -23.36 -4.23
CA HIS A 131 4.52 -24.58 -3.52
C HIS A 131 5.55 -24.92 -2.42
N GLU A 132 5.24 -25.88 -1.54
CA GLU A 132 6.11 -26.27 -0.42
C GLU A 132 7.54 -26.66 -0.85
N GLN A 133 7.68 -27.40 -1.95
CA GLN A 133 8.98 -27.79 -2.52
C GLN A 133 9.67 -26.70 -3.37
N THR A 134 9.18 -25.46 -3.33
CA THR A 134 9.79 -24.38 -4.10
C THR A 134 11.16 -24.08 -3.53
N ARG A 135 12.18 -24.19 -4.37
CA ARG A 135 13.54 -23.80 -4.00
C ARG A 135 13.74 -22.30 -4.18
N LEU A 136 14.19 -21.67 -3.11
CA LEU A 136 14.59 -20.27 -3.09
C LEU A 136 15.92 -20.08 -3.82
N ARG A 137 16.06 -18.96 -4.51
CA ARG A 137 17.26 -18.58 -5.27
C ARG A 137 17.70 -17.17 -4.88
N THR A 138 19.00 -16.93 -4.95
CA THR A 138 19.53 -15.57 -4.89
C THR A 138 18.86 -14.68 -5.94
N GLY A 139 18.46 -13.47 -5.54
CA GLY A 139 17.72 -12.52 -6.37
C GLY A 139 16.20 -12.72 -6.34
N ASP A 140 15.69 -13.76 -5.68
CA ASP A 140 14.25 -13.87 -5.42
C ASP A 140 13.80 -12.78 -4.44
N SER A 141 12.61 -12.24 -4.68
CA SER A 141 11.89 -11.42 -3.71
C SER A 141 10.61 -12.13 -3.28
N MET A 142 10.44 -12.34 -1.98
CA MET A 142 9.29 -13.03 -1.40
C MET A 142 8.34 -12.03 -0.76
N LEU A 143 7.04 -12.26 -0.94
CA LEU A 143 5.96 -11.59 -0.22
C LEU A 143 5.37 -12.55 0.82
N ILE A 144 5.37 -12.13 2.07
CA ILE A 144 4.95 -12.93 3.21
C ILE A 144 3.84 -12.18 3.93
N VAL A 145 2.75 -12.89 4.22
CA VAL A 145 1.69 -12.40 5.12
C VAL A 145 1.95 -13.03 6.48
N ALA A 146 2.02 -12.23 7.54
CA ALA A 146 2.15 -12.70 8.91
C ALA A 146 1.13 -12.01 9.81
N THR A 147 0.51 -12.71 10.76
CA THR A 147 -0.26 -12.04 11.81
C THR A 147 0.67 -11.21 12.71
N ASP A 148 0.14 -10.14 13.30
CA ASP A 148 0.89 -9.23 14.17
C ASP A 148 1.63 -9.99 15.30
N GLU A 149 0.96 -10.98 15.88
CA GLU A 149 1.47 -11.83 16.97
C GLU A 149 2.76 -12.60 16.61
N VAL A 150 2.89 -13.07 15.36
CA VAL A 150 4.02 -13.92 14.92
C VAL A 150 4.99 -13.18 13.99
N ARG A 151 4.75 -11.90 13.76
CA ARG A 151 5.55 -11.05 12.86
C ARG A 151 7.04 -11.07 13.21
N ASP A 152 7.35 -10.79 14.48
CA ASP A 152 8.74 -10.70 14.92
C ASP A 152 9.43 -12.07 14.94
N GLU A 153 8.69 -13.12 15.28
CA GLU A 153 9.17 -14.50 15.20
C GLU A 153 9.49 -14.89 13.74
N THR A 154 8.61 -14.53 12.81
CA THR A 154 8.79 -14.74 11.37
C THR A 154 10.06 -14.05 10.88
N LEU A 155 10.28 -12.78 11.24
CA LEU A 155 11.49 -12.05 10.87
C LEU A 155 12.75 -12.65 11.49
N ARG A 156 12.71 -13.05 12.77
CA ARG A 156 13.83 -13.74 13.41
C ARG A 156 14.17 -15.03 12.67
N ARG A 157 13.17 -15.85 12.37
CA ARG A 157 13.34 -17.13 11.68
C ARG A 157 13.96 -16.96 10.30
N LEU A 158 13.45 -16.01 9.50
CA LEU A 158 13.99 -15.70 8.18
C LEU A 158 15.46 -15.23 8.25
N ARG A 159 15.82 -14.44 9.27
CA ARG A 159 17.22 -14.02 9.49
C ARG A 159 18.13 -15.18 9.89
N GLU A 160 17.66 -16.08 10.76
CA GLU A 160 18.42 -17.27 11.16
C GLU A 160 18.73 -18.17 9.97
N VAL A 161 17.71 -18.48 9.16
CA VAL A 161 17.88 -19.29 7.95
C VAL A 161 18.72 -18.54 6.91
N GLY A 162 18.58 -17.22 6.80
CA GLY A 162 19.44 -16.37 5.97
C GLY A 162 20.92 -16.45 6.31
N LYS A 163 21.27 -16.62 7.59
CA LYS A 163 22.66 -16.68 8.06
C LYS A 163 23.22 -18.10 8.10
N ALA A 164 22.42 -19.09 8.47
CA ALA A 164 22.87 -20.46 8.75
C ALA A 164 22.35 -21.50 7.75
N GLY A 165 21.47 -21.11 6.82
CA GLY A 165 20.88 -21.99 5.82
C GLY A 165 20.12 -23.15 6.43
N ARG A 166 20.24 -24.33 5.81
CA ARG A 166 19.64 -25.58 6.29
C ARG A 166 20.06 -25.97 7.72
N LEU A 167 21.18 -25.44 8.21
CA LEU A 167 21.73 -25.73 9.54
C LEU A 167 21.24 -24.80 10.65
N ALA A 168 20.40 -23.81 10.36
CA ALA A 168 19.82 -22.91 11.37
C ALA A 168 19.20 -23.65 12.57
N ARG A 169 18.67 -24.86 12.33
CA ARG A 169 18.12 -25.76 13.36
C ARG A 169 19.13 -26.11 14.47
N TRP A 170 20.40 -26.35 14.12
CA TRP A 170 21.40 -26.79 15.10
C TRP A 170 21.93 -25.64 15.96
N ILE A 171 21.96 -24.43 15.40
CA ILE A 171 22.46 -23.24 16.11
C ILE A 171 21.43 -22.73 17.12
N ALA A 172 20.14 -22.67 16.75
CA ALA A 172 19.08 -22.23 17.65
C ALA A 172 18.85 -23.16 18.85
N GLY A 173 19.09 -24.48 18.68
CA GLY A 173 18.98 -25.46 19.76
C GLY A 173 20.14 -25.44 20.77
N ASN A 174 21.29 -24.84 20.42
CA ASN A 174 22.42 -24.72 21.34
C ASN A 174 22.39 -23.43 22.18
N SER A 175 21.67 -22.39 21.78
CA SER A 175 21.52 -21.16 22.56
C SER A 175 20.61 -21.31 23.78
N SER A 176 19.77 -22.33 23.85
CA SER A 176 18.96 -22.65 25.03
C SER A 176 19.70 -23.48 26.09
N VAL A 177 20.97 -23.83 25.84
CA VAL A 177 21.78 -24.70 26.73
C VAL A 177 22.87 -23.90 27.49
N THR A 178 23.05 -22.61 27.19
CA THR A 178 24.07 -21.76 27.84
C THR A 178 23.51 -20.73 28.83
N GLU A 179 22.22 -20.74 29.13
CA GLU A 179 21.64 -20.06 30.30
C GLU A 179 21.17 -21.11 31.31
N ASN A 180 22.13 -21.68 32.04
CA ASN A 180 21.97 -22.22 33.40
C ASN A 180 23.35 -22.44 34.02
#